data_AF-A0A0D0NPM2-F1
#
_entry.id   AF-A0A0D0NPM2-F1
#
_cell.length_a   1.000
_cell.length_b   1.000
_cell.length_c   1.000
_cell.angle_alpha   90.00
_cell.angle_beta   90.00
_cell.angle_gamma   90.00
#
_symmetry.space_group_name_H-M   'P 1'
#
loop_
_entity.id
_entity.type
_entity.pdbx_description
1 polymer ?
#
loop_
_entity_poly.entity_id
_entity_poly.type
_entity_poly.pdbx_seq_one_letter_code
_entity_poly.pdbx_strand_id
1 'polypeptide(L)'
;MTVVIKKQLDESLRDALLALYLNKVAPDRDRMKPYKIKTARELYEFWLLDVLVSQDVPTTPVACAIASLQQYINRILMNLEPGYEPADITTDLRQTWRDEMHQYPTWAAHQQLLYFPAMYLDPNLRADKSANFQQLENALNQNQIQPDAVQSAVMAYLTRFEEVANLNILNGYIDGEDYANSTYYFIAKSRSENSYFWRSLNMAQRPLAGVPTQPPGI
;
A
#
# COMPACT_ATOMS: atom_id res chain seq x y z
N MET A 1 3.29 46.83 -3.66
CA MET A 1 4.66 47.36 -3.81
C MET A 1 5.62 46.80 -2.75
N THR A 2 5.23 46.74 -1.47
CA THR A 2 6.08 46.23 -0.36
C THR A 2 6.41 44.74 -0.43
N VAL A 3 5.47 43.88 -0.83
CA VAL A 3 5.68 42.42 -0.92
C VAL A 3 6.73 42.06 -1.97
N VAL A 4 6.72 42.74 -3.13
CA VAL A 4 7.68 42.48 -4.21
C VAL A 4 9.10 42.85 -3.79
N ILE A 5 9.26 43.99 -3.11
CA ILE A 5 10.56 44.43 -2.59
C ILE A 5 11.10 43.44 -1.54
N LYS A 6 10.23 42.94 -0.65
CA LYS A 6 10.61 41.94 0.34
C LYS A 6 11.09 40.64 -0.31
N LYS A 7 10.37 40.14 -1.33
CA LYS A 7 10.75 38.95 -2.12
C LYS A 7 12.14 39.11 -2.73
N GLN A 8 12.36 40.21 -3.42
CA GLN A 8 13.65 40.49 -4.03
C GLN A 8 14.78 40.60 -2.99
N LEU A 9 14.50 41.21 -1.83
CA LEU A 9 15.47 41.33 -0.75
C LEU A 9 15.82 39.97 -0.14
N ASP A 10 14.82 39.14 0.17
CA ASP A 10 15.01 37.82 0.77
C ASP A 10 15.76 36.87 -0.17
N GLU A 11 15.47 36.92 -1.48
CA GLU A 11 16.21 36.15 -2.49
C GLU A 11 17.65 36.65 -2.67
N SER A 12 17.88 37.96 -2.69
CA SER A 12 19.23 38.53 -2.75
C SER A 12 20.05 38.17 -1.51
N LEU A 13 19.41 38.16 -0.33
CA LEU A 13 20.03 37.78 0.93
C LEU A 13 20.37 36.28 0.94
N ARG A 14 19.46 35.43 0.49
CA ARG A 14 19.68 33.99 0.29
C ARG A 14 20.91 33.74 -0.58
N ASP A 15 21.00 34.40 -1.73
CA ASP A 15 22.12 34.22 -2.67
C ASP A 15 23.45 34.68 -2.06
N ALA A 16 23.46 35.81 -1.35
CA ALA A 16 24.63 36.32 -0.66
C ALA A 16 25.09 35.39 0.48
N LEU A 17 24.16 34.89 1.30
CA LEU A 17 24.46 33.93 2.37
C LEU A 17 24.94 32.59 1.81
N LEU A 18 24.35 32.12 0.72
CA LEU A 18 24.75 30.90 0.03
C LEU A 18 26.20 31.02 -0.46
N ALA A 19 26.53 32.13 -1.13
CA ALA A 19 27.89 32.39 -1.60
C ALA A 19 28.90 32.48 -0.44
N LEU A 20 28.52 33.12 0.67
CA LEU A 20 29.35 33.19 1.87
C LEU A 20 29.56 31.80 2.49
N TYR A 21 28.49 31.00 2.60
CA TYR A 21 28.54 29.66 3.17
C TYR A 21 29.47 28.74 2.38
N LEU A 22 29.29 28.68 1.05
CA LEU A 22 30.09 27.82 0.16
C LEU A 22 31.57 28.19 0.16
N ASN A 23 31.91 29.48 0.24
CA ASN A 23 33.31 29.94 0.13
C ASN A 23 34.05 30.02 1.47
N LYS A 24 33.34 30.24 2.59
CA LYS A 24 33.97 30.50 3.89
C LYS A 24 33.68 29.43 4.94
N VAL A 25 32.47 28.87 4.95
CA VAL A 25 32.03 27.98 6.04
C VAL A 25 32.17 26.51 5.67
N ALA A 26 31.70 26.11 4.49
CA ALA A 26 31.75 24.71 4.04
C ALA A 26 33.18 24.13 3.96
N PRO A 27 34.22 24.86 3.48
CA PRO A 27 35.59 24.34 3.43
C PRO A 27 36.24 24.14 4.81
N ASP A 28 35.84 24.96 5.78
CA ASP A 28 36.42 24.96 7.14
C ASP A 28 35.79 23.87 8.03
N ARG A 29 34.57 23.43 7.73
CA ARG A 29 33.86 22.41 8.51
C ARG A 29 34.35 20.99 8.21
N ASP A 30 34.99 20.36 9.21
CA ASP A 30 35.48 18.97 9.13
C ASP A 30 34.45 17.95 8.67
N ARG A 31 33.20 18.06 9.12
CA ARG A 31 32.12 17.12 8.74
C ARG A 31 31.71 17.19 7.27
N MET A 32 32.02 18.29 6.56
CA MET A 32 31.66 18.51 5.16
C MET A 32 32.83 18.27 4.19
N LYS A 33 34.07 18.21 4.70
CA LYS A 33 35.27 17.91 3.92
C LYS A 33 35.16 16.64 3.05
N PRO A 34 34.59 15.50 3.50
CA PRO A 34 34.49 14.31 2.64
C PRO A 34 33.53 14.50 1.46
N TYR A 35 32.51 15.37 1.59
CA TYR A 35 31.48 15.59 0.57
C TYR A 35 31.86 16.64 -0.49
N LYS A 36 33.00 17.33 -0.33
CA LYS A 36 33.55 18.31 -1.30
C LYS A 36 32.52 19.32 -1.84
N ILE A 37 31.67 19.85 -0.96
CA ILE A 37 30.60 20.79 -1.32
C ILE A 37 31.19 22.10 -1.88
N LYS A 38 30.94 22.39 -3.17
CA LYS A 38 31.38 23.58 -3.91
C LYS A 38 30.23 24.31 -4.60
N THR A 39 29.12 23.62 -4.86
CA THR A 39 27.98 24.13 -5.62
C THR A 39 26.70 24.14 -4.78
N ALA A 40 25.74 24.98 -5.17
CA ALA A 40 24.41 25.02 -4.56
C ALA A 40 23.70 23.65 -4.64
N ARG A 41 23.93 22.90 -5.72
CA ARG A 41 23.40 21.54 -5.90
C ARG A 41 23.96 20.56 -4.86
N GLU A 42 25.27 20.54 -4.66
CA GLU A 42 25.88 19.65 -3.65
C GLU A 42 25.40 20.01 -2.23
N LEU A 43 25.16 21.30 -1.97
CA LEU A 43 24.58 21.75 -0.71
C LEU A 43 23.12 21.30 -0.56
N TYR A 44 22.31 21.39 -1.62
CA TYR A 44 20.96 20.84 -1.65
C TYR A 44 20.95 19.34 -1.37
N GLU A 45 21.84 18.58 -2.04
CA GLU A 45 21.91 17.13 -1.84
C GLU A 45 22.34 16.77 -0.42
N PHE A 46 23.22 17.56 0.20
CA PHE A 46 23.67 17.36 1.58
C PHE A 46 22.64 17.78 2.64
N TRP A 47 21.96 18.91 2.45
CA TRP A 47 20.94 19.42 3.39
C TRP A 47 19.54 18.87 3.14
N LEU A 48 19.30 18.24 1.99
CA LEU A 48 17.99 17.76 1.55
C LEU A 48 16.96 18.90 1.47
N LEU A 49 17.44 20.12 1.20
CA LEU A 49 16.67 21.36 1.18
C LEU A 49 17.10 22.20 0.01
N ASP A 50 16.15 22.59 -0.83
CA ASP A 50 16.47 23.39 -2.02
C ASP A 50 16.78 24.83 -1.62
N VAL A 51 18.05 25.20 -1.79
CA VAL A 51 18.61 26.51 -1.44
C VAL A 51 18.36 27.57 -2.50
N LEU A 52 17.75 27.23 -3.63
CA LEU A 52 17.47 28.13 -4.76
C LEU A 52 15.96 28.39 -4.97
N VAL A 53 15.10 27.95 -4.04
CA VAL A 53 13.65 28.18 -4.09
C VAL A 53 13.32 29.67 -3.95
N SER A 54 12.46 30.16 -4.86
CA SER A 54 11.91 31.52 -4.81
C SER A 54 10.96 31.69 -3.62
N GLN A 55 10.84 32.91 -3.11
CA GLN A 55 9.86 33.23 -2.05
C GLN A 55 8.40 33.05 -2.50
N ASP A 56 8.13 32.89 -3.80
CA ASP A 56 6.78 32.65 -4.35
C ASP A 56 6.22 31.24 -4.06
N VAL A 57 7.05 30.31 -3.55
CA VAL A 57 6.62 28.93 -3.25
C VAL A 57 6.41 28.78 -1.75
N PRO A 58 5.17 28.96 -1.22
CA PRO A 58 4.92 28.78 0.19
C PRO A 58 4.98 27.30 0.58
N THR A 59 5.65 27.00 1.69
CA THR A 59 5.67 25.67 2.31
C THR A 59 5.55 25.80 3.83
N THR A 60 5.08 24.75 4.49
CA THR A 60 5.10 24.68 5.96
C THR A 60 6.38 23.99 6.44
N PRO A 61 6.86 24.28 7.66
CA PRO A 61 8.03 23.59 8.20
C PRO A 61 7.89 22.07 8.23
N VAL A 62 6.67 21.57 8.50
CA VAL A 62 6.37 20.13 8.53
C VAL A 62 6.42 19.53 7.13
N ALA A 63 5.81 20.17 6.13
CA ALA A 63 5.85 19.69 4.74
C ALA A 63 7.30 19.66 4.20
N CYS A 64 8.09 20.68 4.55
CA CYS A 64 9.50 20.75 4.20
C CYS A 64 10.31 19.58 4.82
N ALA A 65 10.11 19.31 6.12
CA ALA A 65 10.78 18.20 6.81
C ALA A 65 10.38 16.83 6.24
N ILE A 66 9.09 16.64 5.90
CA ILE A 66 8.60 15.42 5.24
C ILE A 66 9.29 15.23 3.88
N ALA A 67 9.35 16.27 3.05
CA ALA A 67 9.98 16.20 1.74
C ALA A 67 11.49 15.88 1.83
N SER A 68 12.21 16.51 2.77
CA SER A 68 13.62 16.21 3.03
C SER A 68 13.84 14.75 3.44
N LEU A 69 13.01 14.22 4.34
CA LEU A 69 13.11 12.83 4.78
C LEU A 69 12.74 11.85 3.66
N GLN A 70 11.70 12.13 2.88
CA GLN A 70 11.33 11.31 1.72
C GLN A 70 12.45 11.28 0.69
N GLN A 71 13.07 12.42 0.39
CA GLN A 71 14.25 12.48 -0.48
C GLN A 71 15.39 11.62 0.06
N TYR A 72 15.68 11.70 1.37
CA TYR A 72 16.75 10.92 1.99
C TYR A 72 16.52 9.41 1.87
N ILE A 73 15.32 8.95 2.23
CA ILE A 73 14.95 7.52 2.16
C ILE A 73 15.05 7.05 0.70
N ASN A 74 14.58 7.83 -0.27
CA ASN A 74 14.71 7.48 -1.68
C ASN A 74 16.18 7.38 -2.13
N ARG A 75 17.05 8.29 -1.66
CA ARG A 75 18.49 8.25 -1.97
C ARG A 75 19.18 7.03 -1.37
N ILE A 76 18.83 6.63 -0.14
CA ILE A 76 19.28 5.36 0.47
C ILE A 76 18.84 4.17 -0.38
N LEU A 77 17.55 4.09 -0.75
CA LEU A 77 17.01 2.99 -1.55
C LEU A 77 17.60 2.91 -2.96
N MET A 78 18.08 4.03 -3.51
CA MET A 78 18.80 4.13 -4.79
C MET A 78 20.31 3.91 -4.66
N ASN A 79 20.82 3.59 -3.46
CA ASN A 79 22.24 3.41 -3.17
C ASN A 79 23.09 4.66 -3.51
N LEU A 80 22.51 5.84 -3.30
CA LEU A 80 23.18 7.13 -3.52
C LEU A 80 23.81 7.69 -2.22
N GLU A 81 23.42 7.17 -1.06
CA GLU A 81 23.99 7.56 0.24
C GLU A 81 25.03 6.53 0.72
N PRO A 82 26.20 6.96 1.19
CA PRO A 82 27.22 6.06 1.70
C PRO A 82 26.84 5.48 3.08
N GLY A 83 27.28 4.26 3.36
CA GLY A 83 27.10 3.62 4.68
C GLY A 83 25.81 2.81 4.84
N TYR A 84 25.04 2.65 3.77
CA TYR A 84 23.88 1.76 3.71
C TYR A 84 24.15 0.67 2.69
N GLU A 85 24.39 -0.56 3.15
CA GLU A 85 24.61 -1.67 2.24
C GLU A 85 23.26 -2.20 1.73
N PRO A 86 23.14 -2.59 0.44
CA PRO A 86 21.89 -3.15 -0.09
C PRO A 86 21.40 -4.40 0.66
N ALA A 87 22.31 -5.11 1.33
CA ALA A 87 22.01 -6.28 2.15
C ALA A 87 21.23 -5.94 3.43
N ASP A 88 21.35 -4.71 3.94
CA ASP A 88 20.66 -4.26 5.15
C ASP A 88 19.19 -3.88 4.86
N ILE A 89 18.85 -3.67 3.58
CA ILE A 89 17.51 -3.27 3.14
C ILE A 89 16.78 -4.50 2.61
N THR A 90 15.89 -5.05 3.44
CA THR A 90 15.05 -6.19 3.06
C THR A 90 14.13 -5.85 1.89
N THR A 91 13.77 -6.87 1.09
CA THR A 91 12.81 -6.72 0.00
C THR A 91 11.48 -6.19 0.50
N ASP A 92 11.03 -6.67 1.67
CA ASP A 92 9.77 -6.26 2.30
C ASP A 92 9.79 -4.76 2.65
N LEU A 93 10.85 -4.26 3.30
CA LEU A 93 10.96 -2.83 3.64
C LEU A 93 10.92 -1.94 2.38
N ARG A 94 11.60 -2.37 1.32
CA ARG A 94 11.60 -1.65 0.03
C ARG A 94 10.20 -1.63 -0.58
N GLN A 95 9.46 -2.72 -0.46
CA GLN A 95 8.10 -2.83 -0.95
C GLN A 95 7.13 -1.99 -0.12
N THR A 96 7.19 -2.06 1.21
CA THR A 96 6.39 -1.23 2.12
C THR A 96 6.61 0.26 1.88
N TRP A 97 7.86 0.70 1.69
CA TRP A 97 8.12 2.09 1.33
C TRP A 97 7.44 2.48 0.01
N ARG A 98 7.67 1.68 -1.04
CA ARG A 98 7.15 1.95 -2.38
C ARG A 98 5.64 1.94 -2.45
N ASP A 99 4.99 1.00 -1.78
CA ASP A 99 3.57 0.76 -1.96
C ASP A 99 2.74 1.55 -0.94
N GLU A 100 3.29 1.82 0.26
CA GLU A 100 2.50 2.36 1.39
C GLU A 100 3.02 3.70 1.93
N MET A 101 4.33 3.85 2.13
CA MET A 101 4.88 4.94 2.97
C MET A 101 5.46 6.14 2.19
N HIS A 102 5.79 5.98 0.90
CA HIS A 102 6.51 7.01 0.13
C HIS A 102 5.75 8.33 -0.03
N GLN A 103 4.42 8.33 0.12
CA GLN A 103 3.55 9.48 -0.01
C GLN A 103 2.61 9.61 1.18
N TYR A 104 2.48 10.83 1.72
CA TYR A 104 1.61 11.10 2.86
C TYR A 104 0.14 10.69 2.63
N PRO A 105 -0.50 10.97 1.48
CA PRO A 105 -1.88 10.54 1.24
C PRO A 105 -2.05 9.01 1.25
N THR A 106 -1.12 8.28 0.64
CA THR A 106 -1.14 6.81 0.63
C THR A 106 -0.97 6.27 2.04
N TRP A 107 0.04 6.74 2.77
CA TRP A 107 0.26 6.37 4.16
C TRP A 107 -0.99 6.65 5.02
N ALA A 108 -1.59 7.83 4.86
CA ALA A 108 -2.79 8.20 5.60
C ALA A 108 -3.98 7.29 5.26
N ALA A 109 -4.14 6.90 3.99
CA ALA A 109 -5.17 5.95 3.58
C ALA A 109 -4.94 4.56 4.19
N HIS A 110 -3.69 4.08 4.24
CA HIS A 110 -3.35 2.83 4.92
C HIS A 110 -3.68 2.88 6.42
N GLN A 111 -3.35 3.98 7.11
CA GLN A 111 -3.72 4.18 8.51
C GLN A 111 -5.24 4.23 8.70
N GLN A 112 -5.97 4.93 7.83
CA GLN A 112 -7.43 4.99 7.89
C GLN A 112 -8.06 3.62 7.62
N LEU A 113 -7.53 2.83 6.70
CA LEU A 113 -8.02 1.47 6.44
C LEU A 113 -7.84 0.56 7.67
N LEU A 114 -6.72 0.69 8.38
CA LEU A 114 -6.45 -0.09 9.59
C LEU A 114 -7.43 0.23 10.73
N TYR A 115 -7.70 1.51 10.99
CA TYR A 115 -8.54 1.94 12.11
C TYR A 115 -10.03 2.07 11.77
N PHE A 116 -10.34 2.38 10.53
CA PHE A 116 -11.70 2.65 10.03
C PHE A 116 -12.00 1.88 8.74
N PRO A 117 -11.91 0.53 8.75
CA PRO A 117 -12.09 -0.28 7.54
C PRO A 117 -13.47 -0.10 6.92
N ALA A 118 -14.50 0.18 7.73
CA ALA A 118 -15.86 0.43 7.24
C ALA A 118 -15.95 1.59 6.25
N MET A 119 -15.04 2.56 6.29
CA MET A 119 -15.00 3.67 5.31
C MET A 119 -14.61 3.21 3.91
N TYR A 120 -13.95 2.04 3.79
CA TYR A 120 -13.46 1.48 2.53
C TYR A 120 -14.27 0.27 2.05
N LEU A 121 -15.29 -0.17 2.82
CA LEU A 121 -16.14 -1.28 2.42
C LEU A 121 -17.17 -0.82 1.38
N ASP A 122 -16.94 -1.17 0.12
CA ASP A 122 -17.96 -1.12 -0.92
C ASP A 122 -18.42 -2.55 -1.25
N PRO A 123 -19.70 -2.90 -1.00
CA PRO A 123 -20.24 -4.23 -1.33
C PRO A 123 -20.04 -4.64 -2.80
N ASN A 124 -20.00 -3.67 -3.72
CA ASN A 124 -19.83 -3.94 -5.15
C ASN A 124 -18.39 -4.30 -5.52
N LEU A 125 -17.41 -3.87 -4.72
CA LEU A 125 -15.98 -4.09 -4.98
C LEU A 125 -15.41 -5.32 -4.27
N ARG A 126 -16.27 -6.14 -3.65
CA ARG A 126 -15.85 -7.40 -3.04
C ARG A 126 -15.13 -8.29 -4.07
N ALA A 127 -13.88 -8.65 -3.79
CA ALA A 127 -13.04 -9.42 -4.73
C ALA A 127 -13.39 -10.93 -4.73
N ASP A 128 -13.76 -11.48 -3.57
CA ASP A 128 -14.02 -12.91 -3.34
C ASP A 128 -15.49 -13.29 -3.58
N LYS A 129 -16.12 -12.74 -4.64
CA LYS A 129 -17.51 -13.07 -4.98
C LYS A 129 -17.63 -14.48 -5.54
N SER A 130 -18.58 -15.26 -5.01
CA SER A 130 -18.93 -16.55 -5.59
C SER A 130 -19.64 -16.36 -6.94
N ALA A 131 -19.55 -17.34 -7.83
CA ALA A 131 -20.28 -17.32 -9.10
C ALA A 131 -21.80 -17.17 -8.90
N ASN A 132 -22.37 -17.79 -7.86
CA ASN A 132 -23.78 -17.62 -7.51
C ASN A 132 -24.12 -16.17 -7.12
N PHE A 133 -23.24 -15.51 -6.36
CA PHE A 133 -23.43 -14.10 -5.99
C PHE A 133 -23.33 -13.17 -7.19
N GLN A 134 -22.36 -13.39 -8.09
CA GLN A 134 -22.26 -12.62 -9.34
C GLN A 134 -23.51 -12.76 -10.22
N GLN A 135 -24.13 -13.95 -10.27
CA GLN A 135 -25.40 -14.13 -10.98
C GLN A 135 -26.54 -13.34 -10.34
N LEU A 136 -26.58 -13.23 -9.01
CA LEU A 136 -27.55 -12.39 -8.31
C LEU A 136 -27.35 -10.91 -8.67
N GLU A 137 -26.11 -10.41 -8.62
CA GLU A 137 -25.80 -9.03 -9.01
C GLU A 137 -26.22 -8.74 -10.46
N ASN A 138 -25.91 -9.66 -11.38
CA ASN A 138 -26.32 -9.52 -12.79
C ASN A 138 -27.85 -9.47 -12.94
N ALA A 139 -28.59 -10.33 -12.23
CA ALA A 139 -30.04 -10.35 -12.28
C ALA A 139 -30.68 -9.07 -11.72
N LEU A 140 -30.08 -8.50 -10.66
CA LEU A 140 -30.52 -7.23 -10.07
C LEU A 140 -30.17 -6.03 -10.95
N ASN A 141 -29.03 -6.06 -11.66
CA ASN A 141 -28.60 -4.98 -12.55
C ASN A 141 -29.41 -4.90 -13.86
N GLN A 142 -29.96 -6.02 -14.34
CA GLN A 142 -30.72 -6.06 -15.60
C GLN A 142 -32.16 -5.58 -15.45
N ASN A 143 -32.76 -5.75 -14.27
CA ASN A 143 -34.15 -5.41 -14.03
C ASN A 143 -34.27 -4.04 -13.38
N GLN A 144 -35.38 -3.33 -13.63
CA GLN A 144 -35.72 -2.20 -12.79
C GLN A 144 -35.95 -2.70 -11.37
N ILE A 145 -35.36 -2.05 -10.36
CA ILE A 145 -35.47 -2.46 -8.96
C ILE A 145 -36.93 -2.26 -8.51
N GLN A 146 -37.69 -3.34 -8.63
CA GLN A 146 -39.07 -3.47 -8.16
C GLN A 146 -39.14 -4.66 -7.18
N PRO A 147 -40.02 -4.62 -6.16
CA PRO A 147 -40.10 -5.66 -5.14
C PRO A 147 -40.18 -7.09 -5.70
N ASP A 148 -41.02 -7.31 -6.71
CA ASP A 148 -41.23 -8.63 -7.32
C ASP A 148 -39.99 -9.16 -8.06
N ALA A 149 -39.27 -8.26 -8.75
CA ALA A 149 -38.04 -8.60 -9.46
C ALA A 149 -36.92 -8.97 -8.49
N VAL A 150 -36.80 -8.21 -7.39
CA VAL A 150 -35.83 -8.49 -6.31
C VAL A 150 -36.14 -9.82 -5.65
N GLN A 151 -37.40 -10.08 -5.29
CA GLN A 151 -37.82 -11.34 -4.68
C GLN A 151 -37.48 -12.53 -5.59
N SER A 152 -37.77 -12.41 -6.89
CA SER A 152 -37.47 -13.46 -7.87
C SER A 152 -35.96 -13.72 -7.99
N ALA A 153 -35.14 -12.66 -8.03
CA ALA A 153 -33.68 -12.79 -8.07
C ALA A 153 -33.11 -13.46 -6.81
N VAL A 154 -33.61 -13.09 -5.63
CA VAL A 154 -33.21 -13.70 -4.35
C VAL A 154 -33.63 -15.16 -4.27
N MET A 155 -34.84 -15.51 -4.69
CA MET A 155 -35.29 -16.91 -4.74
C MET A 155 -34.39 -17.75 -5.65
N ALA A 156 -34.07 -17.26 -6.84
CA ALA A 156 -33.16 -17.95 -7.76
C ALA A 156 -31.76 -18.15 -7.15
N TYR A 157 -31.26 -17.17 -6.39
CA TYR A 157 -30.00 -17.30 -5.66
C TYR A 157 -30.06 -18.39 -4.58
N LEU A 158 -31.15 -18.45 -3.81
CA LEU A 158 -31.34 -19.46 -2.77
C LEU A 158 -31.47 -20.87 -3.35
N THR A 159 -32.15 -21.05 -4.48
CA THR A 159 -32.24 -22.35 -5.16
C THR A 159 -30.86 -22.86 -5.59
N ARG A 160 -30.03 -22.00 -6.19
CA ARG A 160 -28.64 -22.38 -6.56
C ARG A 160 -27.77 -22.64 -5.33
N PHE A 161 -28.01 -21.90 -4.24
CA PHE A 161 -27.31 -22.14 -2.98
C PHE A 161 -27.67 -23.49 -2.36
N GLU A 162 -28.94 -23.89 -2.41
CA GLU A 162 -29.42 -25.18 -1.89
C GLU A 162 -28.70 -26.37 -2.53
N GLU A 163 -28.40 -26.30 -3.84
CA GLU A 163 -27.66 -27.34 -4.53
C GLU A 163 -26.24 -27.52 -3.96
N VAL A 164 -25.52 -26.41 -3.80
CA VAL A 164 -24.14 -26.41 -3.28
C VAL A 164 -24.10 -26.76 -1.79
N ALA A 165 -25.14 -26.41 -1.03
CA ALA A 165 -25.24 -26.73 0.39
C ALA A 165 -25.47 -28.22 0.66
N ASN A 166 -26.10 -28.94 -0.28
CA ASN A 166 -26.51 -30.34 -0.11
C ASN A 166 -25.61 -31.36 -0.85
N LEU A 167 -24.40 -30.97 -1.26
CA LEU A 167 -23.47 -31.85 -1.97
C LEU A 167 -23.11 -33.10 -1.14
N ASN A 168 -22.99 -34.25 -1.82
CA ASN A 168 -22.50 -35.49 -1.22
C ASN A 168 -21.02 -35.70 -1.52
N ILE A 169 -20.18 -35.76 -0.49
CA ILE A 169 -18.74 -36.00 -0.65
C ILE A 169 -18.53 -37.45 -1.08
N LEU A 170 -17.81 -37.66 -2.18
CA LEU A 170 -17.53 -38.99 -2.72
C LEU A 170 -16.19 -39.52 -2.25
N ASN A 171 -15.14 -38.72 -2.40
CA ASN A 171 -13.78 -39.11 -2.07
C ASN A 171 -12.90 -37.86 -1.84
N GLY A 172 -11.68 -38.08 -1.34
CA GLY A 172 -10.67 -37.05 -1.21
C GLY A 172 -9.27 -37.56 -1.57
N TYR A 173 -8.38 -36.62 -1.87
CA TYR A 173 -6.97 -36.85 -2.15
C TYR A 173 -6.12 -35.91 -1.29
N ILE A 174 -4.99 -36.42 -0.78
CA ILE A 174 -4.06 -35.66 0.03
C ILE A 174 -2.79 -35.49 -0.78
N ASP A 175 -2.42 -34.23 -1.02
CA ASP A 175 -1.25 -33.85 -1.79
C ASP A 175 -0.04 -33.70 -0.84
N GLY A 176 0.50 -34.86 -0.43
CA GLY A 176 1.67 -34.96 0.44
C GLY A 176 1.61 -36.13 1.43
N GLU A 177 2.75 -36.42 2.05
CA GLU A 177 2.90 -37.46 3.08
C GLU A 177 2.66 -36.91 4.51
N ASP A 178 2.78 -35.59 4.69
CA ASP A 178 2.52 -34.91 5.96
C ASP A 178 1.05 -34.53 6.07
N TYR A 179 0.24 -35.42 6.65
CA TYR A 179 -1.18 -35.21 6.88
C TYR A 179 -1.52 -33.94 7.68
N ALA A 180 -0.59 -33.42 8.50
CA ALA A 180 -0.85 -32.25 9.31
C ALA A 180 -0.81 -30.93 8.50
N ASN A 181 -0.01 -30.89 7.42
CA ASN A 181 0.27 -29.65 6.68
C ASN A 181 -0.07 -29.73 5.18
N SER A 182 -0.39 -30.91 4.65
CA SER A 182 -0.68 -31.11 3.23
C SER A 182 -2.01 -30.48 2.80
N THR A 183 -2.17 -30.24 1.48
CA THR A 183 -3.43 -29.76 0.92
C THR A 183 -4.37 -30.93 0.65
N TYR A 184 -5.60 -30.81 1.12
CA TYR A 184 -6.64 -31.82 0.97
C TYR A 184 -7.57 -31.40 -0.16
N TYR A 185 -7.83 -32.29 -1.10
CA TYR A 185 -8.78 -32.11 -2.18
C TYR A 185 -10.00 -33.00 -1.94
N PHE A 186 -11.20 -32.46 -2.08
CA PHE A 186 -12.44 -33.20 -1.95
C PHE A 186 -13.21 -33.14 -3.26
N ILE A 187 -13.80 -34.26 -3.66
CA ILE A 187 -14.73 -34.33 -4.78
C ILE A 187 -16.11 -34.68 -4.23
N ALA A 188 -17.11 -33.93 -4.65
CA ALA A 188 -18.50 -34.11 -4.26
C ALA A 188 -19.41 -34.14 -5.49
N LYS A 189 -20.60 -34.70 -5.32
CA LYS A 189 -21.63 -34.78 -6.35
C LYS A 189 -22.91 -34.13 -5.85
N SER A 190 -23.61 -33.42 -6.73
CA SER A 190 -24.96 -32.91 -6.47
C SER A 190 -25.96 -34.05 -6.28
N ARG A 191 -26.99 -33.81 -5.45
CA ARG A 191 -28.05 -34.80 -5.18
C ARG A 191 -29.12 -34.81 -6.26
N SER A 192 -29.39 -33.65 -6.84
CA SER A 192 -30.42 -33.41 -7.85
C SER A 192 -29.85 -33.50 -9.26
N GLU A 193 -28.66 -32.96 -9.47
CA GLU A 193 -28.03 -32.91 -10.79
C GLU A 193 -26.83 -33.87 -10.88
N ASN A 194 -26.50 -34.31 -12.09
CA ASN A 194 -25.33 -35.17 -12.34
C ASN A 194 -24.02 -34.37 -12.41
N SER A 195 -23.93 -33.31 -11.60
CA SER A 195 -22.84 -32.34 -11.57
C SER A 195 -21.84 -32.69 -10.46
N TYR A 196 -20.55 -32.57 -10.77
CA TYR A 196 -19.45 -32.83 -9.85
C TYR A 196 -18.79 -31.52 -9.44
N PHE A 197 -18.44 -31.42 -8.17
CA PHE A 197 -17.81 -30.27 -7.54
C PHE A 197 -16.52 -30.71 -6.87
N TRP A 198 -15.57 -29.80 -6.75
CA TRP A 198 -14.38 -30.03 -5.96
C TRP A 198 -14.02 -28.78 -5.15
N ARG A 199 -13.34 -28.99 -4.02
CA ARG A 199 -12.74 -27.91 -3.22
C ARG A 199 -11.45 -28.38 -2.59
N SER A 200 -10.58 -27.44 -2.26
CA SER A 200 -9.36 -27.71 -1.50
C SER A 200 -9.42 -27.10 -0.10
N LEU A 201 -8.59 -27.64 0.79
CA LEU A 201 -8.32 -27.12 2.13
C LEU A 201 -6.81 -27.24 2.39
N ASN A 202 -6.15 -26.11 2.61
CA ASN A 202 -4.75 -26.10 3.04
C ASN A 202 -4.67 -26.29 4.56
N MET A 203 -4.18 -27.45 5.00
CA MET A 203 -4.14 -27.79 6.43
C MET A 203 -3.11 -26.95 7.21
N ALA A 204 -2.04 -26.47 6.57
CA ALA A 204 -1.06 -25.58 7.20
C ALA A 204 -1.67 -24.21 7.58
N GLN A 205 -2.74 -23.80 6.91
CA GLN A 205 -3.48 -22.55 7.18
C GLN A 205 -4.71 -22.77 8.06
N ARG A 206 -4.86 -23.95 8.68
CA ARG A 206 -5.97 -24.20 9.59
C ARG A 206 -5.97 -23.11 10.67
N PRO A 207 -7.09 -22.43 10.92
CA PRO A 207 -7.18 -21.49 12.03
C PRO A 207 -6.96 -22.28 13.32
N LEU A 208 -5.72 -22.26 13.81
CA LEU A 208 -5.37 -22.78 15.12
C LEU A 208 -6.18 -21.96 16.13
N ALA A 209 -6.79 -22.64 17.10
CA ALA A 209 -7.42 -21.98 18.23
C ALA A 209 -6.33 -21.24 19.03
N GLY A 210 -6.06 -19.99 18.68
CA GLY A 210 -5.08 -19.15 19.35
C GLY A 210 -4.29 -18.27 18.39
N VAL A 211 -4.51 -16.97 18.51
CA VAL A 211 -3.82 -15.86 17.83
C VAL A 211 -4.31 -15.60 16.39
N PRO A 212 -5.18 -14.59 16.18
CA PRO A 212 -5.37 -14.05 14.83
C PRO A 212 -4.01 -13.59 14.29
N THR A 213 -3.73 -13.88 13.02
CA THR A 213 -2.55 -13.38 12.32
C THR A 213 -2.39 -11.90 12.62
N GLN A 214 -1.30 -11.55 13.30
CA GLN A 214 -0.97 -10.17 13.60
C GLN A 214 -0.96 -9.41 12.25
N PRO A 215 -1.64 -8.26 12.12
CA PRO A 215 -1.53 -7.46 10.91
C PRO A 215 -0.03 -7.19 10.65
N PRO A 216 0.41 -7.13 9.38
CA PRO A 216 1.80 -6.85 9.06
C PRO A 216 2.23 -5.62 9.87
N GLY A 217 3.24 -5.85 10.72
CA GLY A 217 3.81 -4.80 11.55
C GLY A 217 4.35 -3.69 10.66
N ILE A 218 4.18 -2.46 11.13
CA ILE A 218 4.73 -1.23 10.56
C ILE A 218 6.22 -1.40 10.27
#